data_AF-A0A2R4CB27-F1
#
_entry.id   AF-A0A2R4CB27-F1
#
_cell.length_a   1.000
_cell.length_b   1.000
_cell.length_c   1.000
_cell.angle_alpha   90.00
_cell.angle_beta   90.00
_cell.angle_gamma   90.00
#
_symmetry.space_group_name_H-M   'P 1'
#
loop_
_entity.id
_entity.type
_entity.pdbx_description
1 polymer ?
#
loop_
_entity_poly.entity_id
_entity_poly.type
_entity_poly.pdbx_seq_one_letter_code
_entity_poly.pdbx_strand_id
1 'polypeptide(L)' 'MEISNIVHSEKMAAELAEVYIANIYGQKAAERQKPYLVTQVDGYWQVIGGMHKRQLGGTFEIHIAKDDGSILQLIHSR' A
#
# COMPACT_ATOMS: atom_id res chain seq x y z
N MET A 1 -18.64 15.07 -15.39
CA MET A 1 -18.63 14.83 -13.93
C MET A 1 -17.28 14.24 -13.62
N GLU A 2 -16.42 14.96 -12.90
CA GLU A 2 -15.18 14.37 -12.40
C GLU A 2 -15.50 13.48 -11.21
N ILE A 3 -14.95 12.27 -11.21
CA ILE A 3 -15.06 11.33 -10.10
C ILE A 3 -13.78 11.51 -9.28
N SER A 4 -13.92 11.89 -8.02
CA SER A 4 -12.82 12.04 -7.06
C SER A 4 -13.08 11.19 -5.82
N ASN A 5 -12.06 11.07 -4.96
CA ASN A 5 -12.07 10.18 -3.80
C ASN A 5 -12.44 8.73 -4.16
N ILE A 6 -11.89 8.19 -5.25
CA ILE A 6 -12.15 6.81 -5.72
C ILE A 6 -11.70 5.78 -4.68
N VAL A 7 -10.53 5.96 -4.07
CA VAL A 7 -10.03 5.09 -2.99
C VAL A 7 -10.63 5.57 -1.67
N HIS A 8 -11.89 5.23 -1.40
CA HIS A 8 -12.63 5.79 -0.26
C HIS A 8 -12.62 4.90 1.00
N SER A 9 -11.94 3.75 0.99
CA SER A 9 -11.92 2.84 2.12
C SER A 9 -10.54 2.24 2.38
N GLU A 10 -10.27 1.94 3.65
CA GLU A 10 -9.08 1.23 4.09
C GLU A 10 -8.89 -0.10 3.36
N LYS A 11 -9.98 -0.87 3.19
CA LYS A 11 -9.95 -2.15 2.46
C LYS A 11 -9.50 -1.95 1.01
N MET A 12 -10.05 -0.96 0.31
CA MET A 12 -9.68 -0.68 -1.07
C MET A 12 -8.23 -0.21 -1.18
N ALA A 13 -7.76 0.62 -0.24
CA ALA A 13 -6.36 1.03 -0.20
C ALA A 13 -5.41 -0.16 0.01
N ALA A 14 -5.77 -1.10 0.89
CA ALA A 14 -5.02 -2.35 1.10
C ALA A 14 -4.98 -3.24 -0.15
N GLU A 15 -6.13 -3.45 -0.80
CA GLU A 15 -6.24 -4.25 -2.03
C GLU A 15 -5.43 -3.62 -3.19
N LEU A 16 -5.49 -2.30 -3.34
CA LEU A 16 -4.75 -1.59 -4.37
C LEU A 16 -3.24 -1.59 -4.11
N ALA A 17 -2.83 -1.41 -2.85
CA ALA A 17 -1.43 -1.57 -2.46
C ALA A 17 -0.90 -2.97 -2.80
N GLU A 18 -1.69 -4.03 -2.55
CA GLU A 18 -1.31 -5.39 -2.93
C GLU A 18 -1.12 -5.53 -4.44
N VAL A 19 -2.02 -4.99 -5.25
CA VAL A 19 -1.90 -5.01 -6.72
C VAL A 19 -0.59 -4.36 -7.15
N TYR A 20 -0.25 -3.17 -6.61
CA TYR A 20 0.98 -2.47 -6.96
C TYR A 20 2.23 -3.21 -6.50
N ILE A 21 2.28 -3.65 -5.24
CA ILE A 21 3.45 -4.36 -4.69
C ILE A 21 3.64 -5.71 -5.37
N ALA A 22 2.57 -6.44 -5.69
CA ALA A 22 2.64 -7.69 -6.43
C ALA A 22 3.18 -7.48 -7.85
N ASN A 23 2.77 -6.39 -8.53
CA ASN A 23 3.25 -6.06 -9.86
C ASN A 23 4.73 -5.64 -9.87
N ILE A 24 5.21 -4.93 -8.84
CA ILE A 24 6.58 -4.40 -8.78
C ILE A 24 7.57 -5.42 -8.20
N TYR A 25 7.19 -6.12 -7.13
CA TYR A 25 8.08 -7.00 -6.34
C TYR A 25 7.66 -8.49 -6.36
N GLY A 26 6.56 -8.82 -7.02
CA GLY A 26 6.02 -10.16 -7.13
C GLY A 26 4.98 -10.50 -6.05
N GLN A 27 4.01 -11.35 -6.40
CA GLN A 27 2.90 -11.76 -5.54
C GLN A 27 3.35 -12.25 -4.15
N LYS A 28 4.40 -13.10 -4.11
CA LYS A 28 4.95 -13.63 -2.85
C LYS A 28 5.52 -12.55 -1.93
N ALA A 29 5.98 -11.41 -2.47
CA ALA A 29 6.48 -10.31 -1.66
C ALA A 29 5.33 -9.54 -1.00
N ALA A 30 4.23 -9.31 -1.73
CA ALA A 30 3.03 -8.67 -1.21
C ALA A 30 2.38 -9.54 -0.11
N GLU A 31 2.10 -10.81 -0.40
CA GLU A 31 1.43 -11.73 0.53
C GLU A 31 2.18 -11.91 1.85
N ARG A 32 3.51 -11.98 1.78
CA ARG A 32 4.37 -12.20 2.94
C ARG A 32 4.39 -11.03 3.92
N GLN A 33 4.03 -9.84 3.44
CA GLN A 33 3.98 -8.61 4.24
C GLN A 33 2.56 -8.31 4.74
N LYS A 34 1.64 -9.28 4.72
CA LYS A 34 0.32 -9.15 5.37
C LYS A 34 0.41 -9.42 6.89
N PRO A 35 -0.53 -8.90 7.70
CA PRO A 35 -1.52 -7.89 7.34
C PRO A 35 -0.85 -6.53 7.12
N TYR A 36 -1.41 -5.72 6.21
CA TYR A 36 -0.93 -4.37 5.98
C TYR A 36 -1.46 -3.43 7.06
N LEU A 37 -0.64 -2.48 7.48
CA LEU A 37 -1.07 -1.35 8.28
C LEU A 37 -1.51 -0.23 7.34
N VAL A 38 -2.79 0.14 7.40
CA VAL A 38 -3.36 1.19 6.57
C VAL A 38 -3.69 2.40 7.45
N THR A 39 -3.24 3.57 7.04
CA THR A 39 -3.50 4.83 7.73
C THR A 39 -4.07 5.85 6.76
N GLN A 40 -5.16 6.50 7.17
CA GLN A 40 -5.73 7.60 6.41
C GLN A 40 -4.95 8.88 6.69
N VAL A 41 -4.40 9.50 5.65
CA VAL A 41 -3.77 10.82 5.70
C VAL A 41 -4.60 11.80 4.86
N ASP A 42 -4.38 13.10 4.99
CA ASP A 42 -5.01 14.07 4.11
C ASP A 42 -4.54 13.87 2.66
N GLY A 43 -5.48 13.79 1.72
CA GLY A 43 -5.22 13.53 0.30
C GLY A 43 -4.79 12.11 -0.11
N TYR A 44 -4.30 11.25 0.81
CA TYR A 44 -3.80 9.91 0.45
C TYR A 44 -4.00 8.84 1.54
N TRP A 45 -3.82 7.58 1.15
CA TRP A 45 -3.68 6.43 2.03
C TRP A 45 -2.22 6.03 2.16
N GLN A 46 -1.73 5.92 3.39
CA GLN A 46 -0.45 5.31 3.68
C GLN A 46 -0.67 3.82 3.96
N VAL A 47 0.03 2.95 3.23
CA VAL A 47 -0.04 1.50 3.44
C VAL A 47 1.38 0.97 3.68
N ILE A 48 1.57 0.33 4.82
CA ILE A 48 2.85 -0.23 5.25
C ILE A 48 2.70 -1.74 5.35
N GLY A 49 3.65 -2.49 4.80
CA GLY A 49 3.69 -3.93 4.96
C GLY A 49 3.93 -4.34 6.42
N GLY A 50 3.26 -5.38 6.88
CA GLY A 50 3.49 -6.00 8.17
C GLY A 50 4.85 -6.71 8.25
N MET A 51 5.56 -6.48 9.36
CA MET A 51 6.80 -7.19 9.66
C MET A 51 6.54 -8.32 10.66
N HIS A 52 6.65 -9.56 10.22
CA HIS A 52 6.62 -10.71 11.14
C HIS A 52 7.95 -10.85 11.89
N LYS A 53 7.87 -11.11 13.21
CA LYS A 53 9.05 -11.47 14.01
C LYS A 53 9.74 -12.64 13.32
N ARG A 54 10.97 -12.44 12.81
CA ARG A 54 11.85 -13.37 12.04
C ARG A 54 12.05 -13.07 10.54
N GLN A 55 11.58 -11.94 10.00
CA GLN A 55 12.00 -11.52 8.65
C GLN A 55 13.30 -10.71 8.72
N LEU A 56 14.28 -11.07 7.89
CA LEU A 56 15.46 -10.26 7.63
C LEU A 56 15.11 -9.23 6.55
N GLY A 57 15.29 -7.94 6.84
CA GLY A 57 15.04 -6.81 5.93
C GLY A 57 13.90 -5.88 6.37
N GLY A 58 13.71 -4.80 5.61
CA GLY A 58 12.62 -3.84 5.81
C GLY A 58 11.31 -4.23 5.12
N THR A 59 10.30 -3.39 5.33
CA THR A 59 8.96 -3.52 4.75
C THR A 59 8.71 -2.45 3.68
N PHE A 60 7.73 -2.66 2.81
CA PHE A 60 7.28 -1.60 1.90
C PHE A 60 6.46 -0.55 2.65
N GLU A 61 6.51 0.67 2.14
CA GLU A 61 5.58 1.75 2.44
C GLU A 61 5.15 2.38 1.12
N ILE A 62 3.85 2.47 0.88
CA ILE A 62 3.28 3.07 -0.34
C ILE A 62 2.23 4.11 0.04
N HIS A 63 2.26 5.26 -0.64
CA HIS A 63 1.26 6.31 -0.51
C HIS A 63 0.41 6.35 -1.78
N ILE A 64 -0.90 6.20 -1.60
CA ILE A 64 -1.87 6.08 -2.69
C ILE A 64 -2.82 7.27 -2.65
N ALA A 65 -2.86 8.09 -3.70
CA ALA A 65 -3.77 9.21 -3.80
C ALA A 65 -5.23 8.74 -3.67
N LYS A 66 -6.03 9.46 -2.87
CA LYS A 66 -7.45 9.11 -2.70
C LYS A 66 -8.27 9.29 -3.96
N ASP A 67 -7.90 10.27 -4.78
CA ASP A 67 -8.73 10.69 -5.91
C ASP A 67 -8.73 9.71 -7.06
N ASP A 68 -7.56 9.18 -7.43
CA ASP A 68 -7.39 8.37 -8.63
C ASP A 68 -6.60 7.07 -8.39
N GLY A 69 -6.15 6.83 -7.16
CA GLY A 69 -5.34 5.68 -6.80
C GLY A 69 -3.88 5.76 -7.27
N SER A 70 -3.43 6.89 -7.82
CA SER A 70 -2.03 7.05 -8.24
C SER A 70 -1.05 6.84 -7.09
N ILE A 71 0.10 6.25 -7.41
CA ILE A 71 1.20 6.09 -6.45
C ILE A 71 1.89 7.45 -6.31
N LEU A 72 1.76 8.07 -5.13
CA LEU A 72 2.46 9.32 -4.81
C LEU A 72 3.88 9.03 -4.33
N GLN A 73 4.06 7.93 -3.60
CA GLN A 73 5.35 7.53 -3.04
C GLN A 73 5.42 6.01 -2.85
N LEU A 74 6.60 5.44 -3.06
CA LEU A 74 6.90 4.05 -2.76
C LEU A 74 8.31 3.95 -2.17
N ILE A 75 8.42 3.47 -0.94
CA ILE A 75 9.66 3.20 -0.23
C ILE A 75 9.73 1.69 0.05
N HIS A 76 10.91 1.10 -0.12
CA HIS A 76 11.21 -0.23 0.37
C HIS A 76 12.45 -0.14 1.25
N SER A 77 12.25 -0.21 2.57
CA SER A 77 13.36 -0.22 3.52
C SER A 77 14.18 -1.52 3.32
N ARG A 78 15.51 -1.44 3.38
CA ARG A 78 16.44 -2.57 3.29
C ARG A 78 16.97 -2.91 4.66
#